data_AF-A0A2J8A500-F1
#
_entry.id   AF-A0A2J8A500-F1
#
_cell.length_a   1.000
_cell.length_b   1.000
_cell.length_c   1.000
_cell.angle_alpha   90.00
_cell.angle_beta   90.00
_cell.angle_gamma   90.00
#
_symmetry.space_group_name_H-M   'P 1'
#
loop_
_entity.id
_entity.type
_entity.pdbx_description
1 polymer ?
#
loop_
_entity_poly.entity_id
_entity_poly.type
_entity_poly.pdbx_seq_one_letter_code
_entity_poly.pdbx_strand_id
1 'polypeptide(L)'
;VRYADIPGRGTLATIASADKSFECHITLSKVKEVRFAKSKAKAGDYDLYATRFVGDEGRVLMSVILHGQQGAYEPAAVEAWGGLAAKYGESLKFEAPSP
;
A
#
# COMPACT_ATOMS: atom_id res chain seq x y z
N VAL A 1 0.78 -13.11 4.60
CA VAL A 1 -0.28 -12.77 3.62
C VAL A 1 -0.78 -14.06 3.00
N ARG A 2 -2.09 -14.18 2.78
CA ARG A 2 -2.71 -15.33 2.09
C ARG A 2 -3.37 -14.86 0.80
N TYR A 3 -3.26 -15.64 -0.27
CA TYR A 3 -3.90 -15.37 -1.56
C TYR A 3 -5.00 -16.41 -1.83
N ALA A 4 -6.10 -15.98 -2.44
CA ALA A 4 -7.17 -16.86 -2.89
C ALA A 4 -7.82 -16.29 -4.14
N ASP A 5 -8.03 -17.12 -5.17
CA ASP A 5 -8.82 -16.73 -6.33
C ASP A 5 -10.31 -16.88 -6.04
N ILE A 6 -11.03 -15.77 -6.14
CA ILE A 6 -12.46 -15.71 -5.84
C ILE A 6 -13.23 -15.61 -7.17
N PRO A 7 -14.09 -16.60 -7.50
CA PRO A 7 -14.91 -16.54 -8.72
C PRO A 7 -15.67 -15.22 -8.84
N GLY A 8 -15.55 -14.57 -10.00
CA GLY A 8 -16.20 -13.28 -10.28
C GLY A 8 -15.57 -12.05 -9.59
N ARG A 9 -14.53 -12.21 -8.75
CA ARG A 9 -13.85 -11.10 -8.06
C ARG A 9 -12.35 -11.05 -8.36
N GLY A 10 -11.73 -12.15 -8.76
CA GLY A 10 -10.29 -12.27 -9.01
C GLY A 10 -9.50 -12.58 -7.73
N THR A 11 -8.18 -12.44 -7.80
CA THR A 11 -7.27 -12.77 -6.70
C THR A 11 -7.43 -11.82 -5.52
N LEU A 12 -7.72 -12.36 -4.34
CA LEU A 12 -7.83 -11.65 -3.08
C LEU A 12 -6.58 -11.88 -2.23
N ALA A 13 -5.87 -10.81 -1.87
CA ALA A 13 -4.83 -10.86 -0.86
C ALA A 13 -5.42 -10.52 0.52
N THR A 14 -5.13 -11.37 1.51
CA THR A 14 -5.56 -11.21 2.90
C THR A 14 -4.35 -11.03 3.80
N ILE A 15 -4.36 -9.96 4.58
CA ILE A 15 -3.34 -9.64 5.59
C ILE A 15 -4.03 -9.71 6.94
N ALA A 16 -3.55 -10.57 7.83
CA ALA A 16 -4.11 -10.74 9.16
C ALA A 16 -2.98 -10.66 10.19
N SER A 17 -3.29 -10.10 11.36
CA SER A 17 -2.41 -10.18 12.52
C SER A 17 -2.34 -11.61 13.03
N ALA A 18 -1.26 -11.97 13.74
CA ALA A 18 -1.05 -13.33 14.24
C ALA A 18 -2.16 -13.78 15.21
N ASP A 19 -2.69 -12.86 16.00
CA ASP A 19 -3.78 -13.05 16.96
C ASP A 19 -5.18 -12.91 16.33
N LYS A 20 -5.26 -12.61 15.02
CA LYS A 20 -6.51 -12.38 14.27
C LYS A 20 -7.37 -11.23 14.78
N SER A 21 -6.82 -10.33 15.61
CA SER A 21 -7.53 -9.11 16.04
C SER A 21 -7.72 -8.11 14.90
N PHE A 22 -6.90 -8.21 13.84
CA PHE A 22 -7.01 -7.43 12.63
C PHE A 22 -6.92 -8.31 11.40
N GLU A 23 -7.79 -8.06 10.42
CA GLU A 23 -7.70 -8.62 9.08
C GLU A 23 -8.12 -7.55 8.07
N CYS A 24 -7.40 -7.48 6.95
CA CYS A 24 -7.80 -6.70 5.80
C CYS A 24 -7.65 -7.48 4.51
N HIS A 25 -8.47 -7.11 3.54
CA HIS A 25 -8.51 -7.75 2.23
C HIS A 25 -8.37 -6.73 1.12
N ILE A 26 -7.57 -7.05 0.13
CA ILE A 26 -7.48 -6.28 -1.11
C ILE A 26 -7.66 -7.20 -2.31
N THR A 27 -8.60 -6.84 -3.18
CA THR A 27 -8.83 -7.52 -4.45
C THR A 27 -7.81 -7.00 -5.45
N LEU A 28 -6.79 -7.81 -5.76
CA LEU A 28 -5.61 -7.38 -6.52
C LEU A 28 -5.96 -7.00 -7.96
N SER A 29 -6.91 -7.68 -8.59
CA SER A 29 -7.39 -7.36 -9.95
C SER A 29 -7.96 -5.94 -10.10
N LYS A 30 -8.37 -5.33 -8.97
CA LYS A 30 -8.88 -3.95 -8.93
C LYS A 30 -7.79 -2.90 -8.74
N VAL A 31 -6.57 -3.29 -8.40
CA VAL A 31 -5.45 -2.36 -8.26
C VAL A 31 -4.88 -2.08 -9.65
N LYS A 32 -4.93 -0.82 -10.08
CA LYS A 32 -4.38 -0.32 -11.35
C LYS A 32 -3.04 0.36 -11.17
N GLU A 33 -2.76 0.87 -9.98
CA GLU A 33 -1.51 1.57 -9.69
C GLU A 33 -1.16 1.45 -8.21
N VAL A 34 0.14 1.36 -7.91
CA VAL A 34 0.69 1.53 -6.57
C VAL A 34 1.57 2.77 -6.57
N ARG A 35 1.31 3.70 -5.64
CA ARG A 35 2.06 4.95 -5.49
C ARG A 35 2.81 4.98 -4.17
N PHE A 36 4.10 5.27 -4.22
CA PHE A 36 4.91 5.62 -3.05
C PHE A 36 4.90 7.14 -2.91
N ALA A 37 4.35 7.65 -1.81
CA ALA A 37 4.21 9.08 -1.57
C ALA A 37 4.87 9.49 -0.26
N LYS A 38 5.89 10.34 -0.37
CA LYS A 38 6.47 11.07 0.76
C LYS A 38 5.87 12.47 0.79
N SER A 39 5.28 12.88 1.90
CA SER A 39 4.64 14.20 2.04
C SER A 39 4.83 14.77 3.43
N LYS A 40 4.81 16.11 3.58
CA LYS A 40 4.78 16.74 4.90
C LYS A 40 3.44 16.54 5.60
N ALA A 41 3.47 16.34 6.92
CA ALA A 41 2.27 16.30 7.73
C ALA A 41 1.54 17.66 7.67
N LYS A 42 0.20 17.63 7.75
CA LYS A 42 -0.63 18.86 7.77
C LYS A 42 -0.44 19.68 9.05
N ALA A 43 -0.06 19.01 10.13
CA ALA A 43 0.24 19.62 11.42
C ALA A 43 1.50 18.96 12.00
N GLY A 44 2.49 19.78 12.35
CA GLY A 44 3.85 19.36 12.70
C GLY A 44 4.79 19.32 11.50
N ASP A 45 6.09 19.51 11.74
CA ASP A 45 7.13 19.47 10.71
C ASP A 45 7.80 18.10 10.66
N TYR A 46 7.07 17.12 10.13
CA TYR A 46 7.60 15.78 9.90
C TYR A 46 7.08 15.18 8.60
N ASP A 47 7.80 14.17 8.11
CA ASP A 47 7.48 13.47 6.88
C ASP A 47 6.49 12.33 7.15
N LEU A 48 5.56 12.11 6.23
CA LEU A 48 4.67 10.96 6.16
C LEU A 48 5.10 10.09 4.97
N TYR A 49 5.14 8.78 5.21
CA TYR A 49 5.51 7.77 4.21
C TYR A 49 4.30 6.89 3.94
N ALA A 50 3.71 7.02 2.75
CA ALA A 50 2.49 6.32 2.39
C ALA A 50 2.67 5.50 1.11
N THR A 51 2.17 4.27 1.14
CA THR A 51 1.98 3.42 -0.06
C THR A 51 0.49 3.34 -0.34
N ARG A 52 0.06 3.83 -1.50
CA ARG A 52 -1.35 3.88 -1.90
C ARG A 52 -1.62 2.90 -3.02
N PHE A 53 -2.60 2.03 -2.82
CA PHE A 53 -3.14 1.13 -3.83
C PHE A 53 -4.33 1.85 -4.47
N VAL A 54 -4.23 2.09 -5.77
CA VAL A 54 -5.17 2.91 -6.54
C VAL A 54 -5.87 2.02 -7.55
N GLY A 55 -7.18 2.15 -7.65
CA GLY A 55 -8.03 1.45 -8.61
C GLY A 55 -8.44 2.34 -9.77
N ASP A 56 -9.57 2.00 -10.38
CA ASP A 56 -10.12 2.75 -11.52
C ASP A 56 -10.40 4.22 -11.15
N GLU A 57 -10.30 5.10 -12.16
CA GLU A 57 -10.54 6.54 -12.04
C GLU A 57 -9.69 7.24 -10.96
N GLY A 58 -8.56 6.64 -10.57
CA GLY A 58 -7.67 7.20 -9.56
C GLY A 58 -8.17 7.04 -8.12
N ARG A 59 -9.22 6.23 -7.89
CA ARG A 59 -9.76 5.98 -6.55
C ARG A 59 -8.76 5.21 -5.69
N VAL A 60 -8.44 5.74 -4.51
CA VAL A 60 -7.61 5.02 -3.52
C VAL A 60 -8.43 3.88 -2.91
N LEU A 61 -7.96 2.65 -3.09
CA LEU A 61 -8.55 1.43 -2.52
C LEU A 61 -8.00 1.13 -1.12
N MET A 62 -6.71 1.38 -0.91
CA MET A 62 -6.03 1.16 0.37
C MET A 62 -4.85 2.12 0.51
N SER A 63 -4.64 2.64 1.72
CA SER A 63 -3.42 3.36 2.09
C SER A 63 -2.73 2.61 3.22
N VAL A 64 -1.45 2.32 3.05
CA VAL A 64 -0.56 1.77 4.08
C VAL A 64 0.43 2.86 4.43
N ILE A 65 0.46 3.28 5.69
CA ILE A 65 1.28 4.39 6.15
C ILE A 65 2.22 3.84 7.21
N LEU A 66 3.50 4.24 7.18
CA LEU A 66 4.42 3.86 8.26
C LEU A 66 3.87 4.33 9.61
N HIS A 67 3.82 3.40 10.56
CA HIS A 67 3.40 3.68 11.92
C HIS A 67 4.54 4.37 12.68
N GLY A 68 4.21 5.44 13.40
CA GLY A 68 5.16 6.21 14.19
C GLY A 68 4.46 7.35 14.91
N GLN A 69 5.22 8.17 15.63
CA GLN A 69 4.70 9.30 16.39
C GLN A 69 5.37 10.59 15.94
N GLN A 70 4.64 11.44 15.21
CA GLN A 70 5.09 12.79 14.79
C GLN A 70 6.51 12.82 14.17
N GLY A 71 6.80 11.91 13.25
CA GLY A 71 8.11 11.83 12.59
C GLY A 71 9.10 10.87 13.24
N ALA A 72 8.83 10.42 14.47
CA ALA A 72 9.56 9.32 15.08
C ALA A 72 9.06 7.99 14.49
N TYR A 73 9.83 7.48 13.52
CA TYR A 73 9.65 6.17 12.92
C TYR A 73 10.80 5.26 13.32
N GLU A 74 10.55 3.95 13.27
CA GLU A 74 11.61 2.97 13.37
C GLU A 74 12.54 3.11 12.13
N PRO A 75 13.86 3.30 12.31
CA PRO A 75 14.76 3.60 11.18
C PRO A 75 14.76 2.54 10.08
N ALA A 76 14.71 1.25 10.44
CA ALA A 76 14.69 0.17 9.45
C ALA A 76 13.38 0.18 8.65
N ALA A 77 12.26 0.59 9.24
CA ALA A 77 10.99 0.78 8.51
C ALA A 77 11.07 1.90 7.46
N VAL A 78 11.72 3.02 7.78
CA VAL A 78 11.94 4.13 6.82
C VAL A 78 12.86 3.68 5.69
N GLU A 79 13.96 3.01 6.03
CA GLU A 79 14.91 2.47 5.05
C GLU A 79 14.25 1.44 4.13
N ALA A 80 13.49 0.49 4.70
CA ALA A 80 12.76 -0.52 3.94
C ALA A 80 11.73 0.12 2.99
N TRP A 81 10.99 1.13 3.44
CA TRP A 81 10.06 1.87 2.58
C TRP A 81 10.80 2.59 1.45
N GLY A 82 11.90 3.28 1.77
CA GLY A 82 12.75 3.95 0.78
C GLY A 82 13.32 2.99 -0.26
N GLY A 83 13.76 1.80 0.16
CA GLY A 83 14.24 0.75 -0.72
C GLY A 83 13.17 0.21 -1.67
N LEU A 84 11.92 0.06 -1.20
CA LEU A 84 10.80 -0.32 -2.06
C LEU A 84 10.48 0.77 -3.09
N ALA A 85 10.42 2.03 -2.67
CA ALA A 85 10.17 3.17 -3.56
C ALA A 85 11.29 3.31 -4.61
N ALA A 86 12.56 3.12 -4.21
CA ALA A 86 13.68 3.13 -5.14
C ALA A 86 13.63 1.95 -6.14
N LYS A 87 13.24 0.76 -5.68
CA LYS A 87 13.16 -0.44 -6.53
C LYS A 87 12.04 -0.36 -7.58
N TYR A 88 10.87 0.14 -7.20
CA TYR A 88 9.68 0.11 -8.06
C TYR A 88 9.33 1.48 -8.67
N GLY A 89 10.04 2.54 -8.30
CA GLY A 89 9.72 3.92 -8.65
C GLY A 89 8.60 4.52 -7.78
N GLU A 90 8.34 5.81 -7.96
CA GLU A 90 7.28 6.53 -7.22
C GLU A 90 5.86 6.05 -7.57
N SER A 91 5.69 5.49 -8.77
CA SER A 91 4.44 4.94 -9.27
C SER A 91 4.70 3.71 -10.13
N LEU A 92 3.98 2.64 -9.84
CA LEU A 92 3.93 1.41 -10.63
C LEU A 92 2.49 1.21 -11.12
N LYS A 93 2.30 1.20 -12.44
CA LYS A 93 1.01 0.92 -13.07
C LYS A 93 0.93 -0.53 -13.51
N PHE A 94 -0.24 -1.13 -13.32
CA PHE A 94 -0.56 -2.46 -13.81
C PHE A 94 -1.46 -2.30 -15.03
N GLU A 95 -1.01 -2.82 -16.16
CA GLU A 95 -1.87 -2.92 -17.34
C GLU A 95 -3.04 -3.84 -17.02
N ALA A 96 -4.23 -3.50 -17.51
CA ALA A 96 -5.31 -4.48 -17.52
C ALA A 96 -4.84 -5.69 -18.35
N PRO A 97 -5.12 -6.93 -17.92
CA PRO A 97 -4.88 -8.07 -18.80
C PRO A 97 -5.59 -7.79 -20.13
N SER A 98 -4.85 -7.90 -21.23
CA SER A 98 -5.47 -7.85 -22.56
C SER A 98 -6.59 -8.88 -22.62
N PRO A 99 -7.76 -8.52 -23.19
CA PRO A 99 -8.87 -9.45 -23.36
C PRO A 99 -8.48 -10.67 -24.21
#